data_AF-A0A2E8D7T8-F1
#
_entry.id   AF-A0A2E8D7T8-F1
#
_cell.length_a   1.000
_cell.length_b   1.000
_cell.length_c   1.000
_cell.angle_alpha   90.00
_cell.angle_beta   90.00
_cell.angle_gamma   90.00
#
_symmetry.space_group_name_H-M   'P 1'
#
loop_
_entity.id
_entity.type
_entity.pdbx_description
1 polymer ?
#
loop_
_entity_poly.entity_id
_entity_poly.type
_entity_poly.pdbx_seq_one_letter_code
_entity_poly.pdbx_strand_id
1 'polypeptide(L)' 'MQKKYIVRLNDEERSQLHEVIKKLSGSSQKVRRSQVLLKADVEGPAWTDQKIAKHLTVAPKP' A
#
# COMPACT_ATOMS: atom_id res chain seq x y z
N MET A 1 -9.98 -5.79 21.80
CA MET A 1 -10.65 -5.27 20.59
C MET A 1 -9.61 -5.03 19.50
N GLN A 2 -9.79 -5.57 18.30
CA GLN A 2 -8.94 -5.21 17.16
C GLN A 2 -9.32 -3.82 16.65
N LYS A 3 -8.41 -2.85 16.78
CA LYS A 3 -8.62 -1.51 16.22
C LYS A 3 -8.58 -1.62 14.69
N LYS A 4 -9.66 -1.21 14.03
CA LYS A 4 -9.73 -1.13 12.57
C LYS A 4 -9.41 0.29 12.15
N TYR A 5 -8.43 0.42 11.26
CA TYR A 5 -8.05 1.70 10.67
C TYR A 5 -8.47 1.69 9.20
N ILE A 6 -9.22 2.72 8.80
CA ILE A 6 -9.69 2.90 7.44
C ILE A 6 -8.74 3.88 6.76
N VAL A 7 -8.14 3.47 5.65
CA VAL A 7 -7.26 4.33 4.85
C VAL A 7 -8.13 5.10 3.86
N ARG A 8 -8.06 6.43 3.89
CA ARG A 8 -8.65 7.34 2.91
C ARG A 8 -7.55 8.25 2.42
N LEU A 9 -7.26 8.20 1.12
CA LEU A 9 -6.25 9.06 0.51
C LEU A 9 -6.93 10.08 -0.38
N ASN A 10 -6.51 11.34 -0.25
CA ASN A 10 -6.89 12.36 -1.22
C ASN A 10 -6.12 12.18 -2.54
N ASP A 11 -6.53 12.91 -3.58
CA ASP A 11 -5.94 12.77 -4.92
C ASP A 11 -4.45 13.13 -4.95
N GLU A 12 -4.02 14.11 -4.14
CA GLU A 12 -2.60 14.49 -4.03
C GLU A 12 -1.76 13.39 -3.39
N GLU A 13 -2.23 12.79 -2.30
CA GLU A 13 -1.60 11.67 -1.62
C GLU A 13 -1.51 10.45 -2.55
N ARG A 14 -2.60 10.12 -3.25
CA ARG A 14 -2.59 9.04 -4.25
C ARG A 14 -1.54 9.29 -5.33
N SER A 15 -1.51 10.51 -5.88
CA SER A 15 -0.54 10.90 -6.90
C SER A 15 0.91 10.74 -6.41
N GLN A 16 1.21 11.24 -5.21
CA GLN A 16 2.54 11.12 -4.60
C GLN A 16 2.95 9.65 -4.40
N LEU A 17 2.04 8.79 -3.93
CA LEU A 17 2.33 7.36 -3.76
C LEU A 17 2.57 6.67 -5.10
N HIS A 18 1.80 7.03 -6.13
CA HIS A 18 2.01 6.54 -7.49
C HIS A 18 3.36 6.97 -8.04
N GLU A 19 3.79 8.21 -7.81
CA GLU A 19 5.11 8.69 -8.21
C GLU A 19 6.23 7.94 -7.49
N VAL A 20 6.10 7.68 -6.19
CA VAL A 20 7.08 6.90 -5.41
C VAL A 20 7.26 5.50 -6.01
N ILE A 21 6.17 4.83 -6.36
CA ILE A 21 6.23 3.49 -6.97
C ILE A 21 6.82 3.56 -8.38
N LYS A 22 6.37 4.52 -9.20
CA LYS A 22 6.79 4.67 -10.58
C LYS A 22 8.28 5.00 -10.70
N LYS A 23 8.78 5.87 -9.82
CA LYS A 23 10.20 6.28 -9.78
C LYS A 23 11.06 5.32 -8.94
N LEU A 24 10.46 4.31 -8.29
CA LEU A 24 11.10 3.49 -7.26
C LEU A 24 11.86 4.36 -6.24
N SER A 25 11.28 5.49 -5.85
CA SER A 25 12.00 6.52 -5.12
C SER A 25 12.11 6.19 -3.62
N GLY A 26 13.33 6.25 -3.09
CA GLY A 26 13.64 5.92 -1.70
C GLY A 26 13.96 4.44 -1.50
N SER A 27 13.80 3.95 -0.27
CA SER A 27 14.12 2.55 0.05
C SER A 27 13.06 1.59 -0.49
N SER A 28 13.42 0.32 -0.72
CA SER A 28 12.48 -0.74 -1.10
C SER A 28 11.30 -0.86 -0.12
N GLN A 29 11.52 -0.55 1.16
CA GLN A 29 10.46 -0.52 2.16
C GLN A 29 9.50 0.66 1.96
N LYS A 30 9.99 1.82 1.52
CA LYS A 30 9.15 2.98 1.19
C LYS A 30 8.21 2.65 0.03
N VAL A 31 8.76 2.12 -1.08
CA VAL A 31 7.97 1.68 -2.25
C VAL A 31 6.92 0.65 -1.85
N ARG A 32 7.30 -0.35 -1.04
CA ARG A 32 6.37 -1.38 -0.56
C ARG A 32 5.25 -0.81 0.31
N ARG A 33 5.56 0.12 1.22
CA ARG A 33 4.56 0.82 2.03
C ARG A 33 3.62 1.67 1.17
N SER A 34 4.13 2.32 0.13
CA SER A 34 3.30 3.06 -0.81
C SER A 34 2.31 2.16 -1.55
N GLN A 35 2.73 0.97 -1.96
CA GLN A 35 1.84 -0.03 -2.55
C GLN A 35 0.77 -0.50 -1.56
N VAL A 36 1.13 -0.73 -0.28
CA VAL A 36 0.16 -1.11 0.77
C VAL A 36 -0.93 -0.05 0.91
N LEU A 37 -0.54 1.23 1.04
CA LEU A 37 -1.49 2.33 1.24
C LEU A 37 -2.45 2.48 0.05
N LEU A 38 -1.93 2.44 -1.18
CA LEU A 38 -2.76 2.52 -2.39
C LEU A 38 -3.72 1.34 -2.54
N LYS A 39 -3.37 0.15 -2.06
CA LYS A 39 -4.28 -1.00 -2.08
C LYS A 39 -5.31 -0.97 -0.95
N ALA A 40 -4.95 -0.39 0.20
CA ALA A 40 -5.81 -0.24 1.36
C ALA A 40 -6.83 0.90 1.24
N ASP A 41 -6.59 1.85 0.32
CA ASP A 41 -7.44 3.02 0.11
C ASP A 41 -8.89 2.61 -0.21
N VAL A 42 -9.83 3.15 0.57
CA VAL A 42 -11.26 2.83 0.42
C VAL A 42 -11.93 3.48 -0.77
N GLU A 43 -11.36 4.58 -1.27
CA GLU A 43 -11.80 5.18 -2.54
C GLU A 43 -11.20 4.46 -3.75
N GLY A 44 -10.23 3.58 -3.50
CA GLY A 44 -9.57 2.74 -4.48
C GLY A 44 -9.97 1.27 -4.34
N PRO A 45 -9.01 0.33 -4.30
CA PRO A 45 -9.30 -1.10 -4.28
C PRO A 45 -9.95 -1.59 -2.98
N ALA A 46 -9.85 -0.85 -1.88
CA ALA A 46 -10.39 -1.19 -0.56
C ALA A 46 -10.01 -2.60 -0.08
N TRP A 47 -8.77 -3.02 -0.31
CA TRP A 47 -8.33 -4.38 0.04
C TRP A 47 -8.19 -4.56 1.55
N THR A 48 -8.55 -5.74 2.04
CA THR A 48 -8.27 -6.18 3.40
C THR A 48 -6.77 -6.44 3.59
N ASP A 49 -6.31 -6.36 4.84
CA ASP A 49 -4.95 -6.69 5.25
C ASP A 49 -4.50 -8.07 4.71
N GLN A 50 -5.37 -9.07 4.78
CA GLN A 50 -5.10 -10.41 4.25
C GLN A 50 -4.85 -10.41 2.73
N LYS A 51 -5.62 -9.63 1.96
CA LYS A 51 -5.48 -9.56 0.51
C LYS A 51 -4.23 -8.80 0.10
N ILE A 52 -3.91 -7.72 0.82
CA ILE A 52 -2.68 -6.95 0.66
C ILE A 52 -1.46 -7.83 0.97
N ALA A 53 -1.48 -8.57 2.09
CA ALA A 53 -0.40 -9.46 2.49
C ALA A 53 -0.14 -10.51 1.42
N LYS A 54 -1.18 -11.19 0.93
CA LYS A 54 -1.06 -12.18 -0.16
C LYS A 54 -0.42 -11.61 -1.42
N HIS A 55 -0.78 -10.38 -1.81
CA HIS A 55 -0.27 -9.76 -3.04
C HIS A 55 1.15 -9.19 -2.90
N LEU A 56 1.52 -8.71 -1.72
CA LEU A 56 2.80 -8.02 -1.49
C LEU A 56 3.85 -8.91 -0.81
N THR A 57 3.57 -10.19 -0.61
CA THR A 57 4.56 -11.14 -0.08
C THR A 57 5.54 -11.50 -1.18
N VAL A 58 6.77 -10.99 -1.07
CA VAL A 58 7.93 -11.59 -1.74
C VAL A 58 8.15 -12.98 -1.14
N ALA A 59 8.44 -13.97 -1.97
CA ALA A 59 8.48 -15.40 -1.65
C ALA A 59 9.03 -15.68 -0.23
N PRO A 60 8.46 -16.66 0.50
CA PRO A 60 9.03 -17.08 1.77
C PRO A 60 10.51 -17.40 1.53
N LYS A 61 11.40 -16.71 2.25
CA LYS A 61 12.80 -17.14 2.29
C LYS A 61 12.79 -18.57 2.84
N PRO A 62 13.46 -19.53 2.17
CA PRO A 62 13.59 -20.88 2.68
C PRO A 62 14.29 -20.89 4.05
#